data_AF-A0A934VYR8-F1
#
_entry.id   AF-A0A934VYR8-F1
#
_cell.length_a   1.000
_cell.length_b   1.000
_cell.length_c   1.000
_cell.angle_alpha   90.00
_cell.angle_beta   90.00
_cell.angle_gamma   90.00
#
_symmetry.space_group_name_H-M   'P 1'
#
loop_
_entity.id
_entity.type
_entity.pdbx_description
1 polymer ?
#
loop_
_entity_poly.entity_id
_entity_poly.type
_entity_poly.pdbx_seq_one_letter_code
_entity_poly.pdbx_strand_id
1 'polypeptide(L)'
;MDALDAGIREFCPVDGDWRPLEAHLDQAFASREPESYYDAIFNLFERFPEDDGSGVFWTALHGMEACGNYEKKLLLYFRRTPGLMTTAMLRRIYNSGQKDIEGFPIDRLIEIQK
;
A
#
# COMPACT_ATOMS: atom_id res chain seq x y z
N MET A 1 -2.36 17.25 7.45
CA MET A 1 -2.70 16.81 6.10
C MET A 1 -2.29 17.93 5.17
N ASP A 2 -1.26 17.70 4.35
CA ASP A 2 -0.86 18.64 3.31
C ASP A 2 -1.56 18.30 1.98
N ALA A 3 -1.31 19.10 0.94
CA ALA A 3 -1.93 18.91 -0.36
C ALA A 3 -1.55 17.57 -1.01
N LEU A 4 -0.38 17.03 -0.70
CA LEU A 4 0.11 15.79 -1.26
C LEU A 4 -0.55 14.57 -0.62
N ASP A 5 -0.70 14.55 0.71
CA ASP A 5 -1.49 13.52 1.41
C ASP A 5 -2.92 13.46 0.87
N ALA A 6 -3.58 14.63 0.76
CA ALA A 6 -4.94 14.70 0.21
C ALA A 6 -4.99 14.21 -1.25
N GLY A 7 -4.02 14.62 -2.07
CA GLY A 7 -3.92 14.20 -3.47
C GLY A 7 -3.79 12.70 -3.66
N ILE A 8 -3.10 12.00 -2.75
CA ILE A 8 -3.01 10.53 -2.75
C ILE A 8 -4.28 9.91 -2.18
N ARG A 9 -4.70 10.36 -0.99
CA ARG A 9 -5.82 9.79 -0.21
C ARG A 9 -7.13 9.86 -0.97
N GLU A 10 -7.39 10.98 -1.62
CA GLU A 10 -8.65 11.26 -2.32
C GLU A 10 -8.57 10.99 -3.82
N PHE A 11 -7.43 10.48 -4.31
CA PHE A 11 -7.22 10.21 -5.72
C PHE A 11 -8.36 9.38 -6.32
N CYS A 12 -8.80 9.77 -7.51
CA CYS A 12 -9.75 9.01 -8.30
C CYS A 12 -9.29 9.08 -9.76
N PRO A 13 -9.10 7.94 -10.45
CA PRO A 13 -8.71 7.96 -11.85
C PRO A 13 -9.82 8.60 -12.70
N VAL A 14 -9.44 9.44 -13.65
CA VAL A 14 -10.36 9.98 -14.66
C VAL A 14 -10.14 9.20 -15.94
N ASP A 15 -11.21 8.63 -16.50
CA ASP A 15 -11.16 7.76 -17.68
C ASP A 15 -10.16 6.59 -17.54
N GLY A 16 -9.97 6.09 -16.30
CA GLY A 16 -9.02 5.02 -15.99
C GLY A 16 -7.55 5.47 -15.97
N ASP A 17 -7.26 6.77 -16.05
CA ASP A 17 -5.90 7.28 -16.02
C ASP A 17 -5.36 7.39 -14.58
N TRP A 18 -4.44 6.48 -14.26
CA TRP A 18 -3.74 6.42 -12.98
C TRP A 18 -2.40 7.16 -12.98
N ARG A 19 -1.87 7.58 -14.14
CA ARG A 19 -0.55 8.21 -14.23
C ARG A 19 -0.39 9.46 -13.35
N PRO A 20 -1.42 10.31 -13.14
CA PRO A 20 -1.25 11.44 -12.23
C PRO A 20 -0.94 11.03 -10.79
N LEU A 21 -1.40 9.86 -10.33
CA LEU A 21 -1.07 9.33 -9.01
C LEU A 21 0.42 9.00 -8.90
N GLU A 22 1.05 8.49 -9.96
CA GLU A 22 2.50 8.18 -9.98
C GLU A 22 3.34 9.42 -9.62
N ALA A 23 3.00 10.58 -10.18
CA ALA A 23 3.66 11.84 -9.84
C ALA A 23 3.48 12.26 -8.37
N HIS A 24 2.36 11.89 -7.72
CA HIS A 24 2.16 12.14 -6.29
C HIS A 24 3.01 11.18 -5.45
N LEU A 25 3.06 9.90 -5.84
CA LEU A 25 3.88 8.90 -5.17
C LEU A 25 5.37 9.26 -5.22
N ASP A 26 5.87 9.65 -6.39
CA ASP A 26 7.26 10.10 -6.56
C ASP A 26 7.61 11.26 -5.62
N GLN A 27 6.73 12.26 -5.53
CA GLN A 27 6.91 13.38 -4.61
C GLN A 27 6.88 12.94 -3.13
N ALA A 28 5.98 12.02 -2.78
CA ALA A 28 5.86 11.52 -1.42
C ALA A 28 7.11 10.76 -0.98
N PHE A 29 7.64 9.89 -1.84
CA PHE A 29 8.85 9.12 -1.55
C PHE A 29 10.14 9.93 -1.66
N ALA A 30 10.14 11.05 -2.40
CA ALA A 30 11.26 12.00 -2.41
C ALA A 30 11.25 13.00 -1.23
N SER A 31 10.20 12.98 -0.41
CA SER A 31 10.08 13.89 0.73
C SER A 31 11.03 13.54 1.88
N ARG A 32 11.14 14.44 2.86
CA ARG A 32 11.95 14.21 4.07
C ARG A 32 11.37 13.10 4.96
N GLU A 33 10.05 12.90 4.94
CA GLU A 33 9.35 11.95 5.80
C GLU A 33 8.33 11.12 4.98
N PRO A 34 8.79 10.17 4.14
CA PRO A 34 7.91 9.38 3.27
C PRO A 34 6.85 8.58 4.02
N GLU A 35 7.18 8.10 5.23
CA GLU A 35 6.28 7.32 6.08
C GLU A 35 4.99 8.08 6.46
N SER A 36 5.02 9.41 6.43
CA SER A 36 3.84 10.24 6.71
C SER A 36 2.71 10.05 5.69
N TYR A 37 3.01 9.57 4.48
CA TYR A 37 2.04 9.33 3.41
C TYR A 37 1.50 7.91 3.36
N TYR A 38 2.01 6.98 4.18
CA TYR A 38 1.59 5.58 4.13
C TYR A 38 0.10 5.40 4.40
N ASP A 39 -0.48 6.19 5.30
CA ASP A 39 -1.91 6.12 5.59
C ASP A 39 -2.77 6.57 4.40
N ALA A 40 -2.27 7.50 3.56
CA ALA A 40 -2.92 7.90 2.32
C ALA A 40 -2.83 6.78 1.27
N ILE A 41 -1.65 6.16 1.11
CA ILE A 41 -1.43 5.05 0.19
C ILE A 41 -2.29 3.83 0.56
N PHE A 42 -2.30 3.43 1.83
CA PHE A 42 -3.14 2.31 2.25
C PHE A 42 -4.62 2.63 2.14
N ASN A 43 -5.04 3.88 2.35
CA ASN A 43 -6.43 4.27 2.10
C ASN A 43 -6.81 4.14 0.62
N LEU A 44 -5.88 4.43 -0.29
CA LEU A 44 -6.07 4.20 -1.72
C LEU A 44 -6.31 2.72 -2.02
N PHE A 45 -5.51 1.81 -1.46
CA PHE A 45 -5.72 0.36 -1.61
C PHE A 45 -7.06 -0.10 -1.03
N GLU A 46 -7.51 0.45 0.10
CA GLU A 46 -8.83 0.15 0.67
C GLU A 46 -9.98 0.60 -0.24
N ARG A 47 -9.83 1.75 -0.92
CA ARG A 47 -10.84 2.31 -1.82
C ARG A 47 -10.94 1.56 -3.15
N PHE A 48 -9.85 0.94 -3.57
CA PHE A 48 -9.75 0.16 -4.81
C PHE A 48 -9.25 -1.26 -4.54
N PRO A 49 -10.01 -2.08 -3.78
CA PRO A 49 -9.50 -3.34 -3.22
C PRO A 49 -9.25 -4.43 -4.26
N GLU A 50 -9.79 -4.32 -5.47
CA GLU A 50 -9.65 -5.30 -6.56
C GLU A 50 -8.73 -4.82 -7.69
N ASP A 51 -8.25 -3.57 -7.63
CA ASP A 51 -7.45 -2.94 -8.69
C ASP A 51 -5.95 -2.95 -8.32
N ASP A 52 -5.10 -2.85 -9.33
CA ASP A 52 -3.66 -2.63 -9.19
C ASP A 52 -3.21 -1.22 -9.67
N GLY A 53 -4.18 -0.37 -9.98
CA GLY A 53 -3.96 0.99 -10.46
C GLY A 53 -3.33 1.02 -11.84
N SER A 54 -3.63 0.04 -12.71
CA SER A 54 -2.94 -0.17 -13.98
C SER A 54 -1.42 -0.26 -13.81
N GLY A 55 -0.97 -0.92 -12.73
CA GLY A 55 0.44 -1.03 -12.37
C GLY A 55 0.94 0.01 -11.36
N VAL A 56 0.27 1.16 -11.19
CA VAL A 56 0.77 2.25 -10.33
C VAL A 56 0.83 1.87 -8.85
N PHE A 57 -0.02 0.96 -8.37
CA PHE A 57 0.05 0.50 -6.98
C PHE A 57 1.34 -0.26 -6.67
N TRP A 58 1.96 -0.87 -7.68
CA TRP A 58 3.27 -1.49 -7.55
C TRP A 58 4.38 -0.45 -7.36
N THR A 59 4.28 0.72 -7.99
CA THR A 59 5.17 1.86 -7.70
C THR A 59 5.07 2.29 -6.24
N ALA A 60 3.85 2.36 -5.70
CA ALA A 60 3.64 2.66 -4.28
C ALA A 60 4.25 1.59 -3.36
N LEU A 61 4.08 0.30 -3.69
CA LEU A 61 4.73 -0.79 -2.98
C LEU A 61 6.25 -0.66 -2.99
N HIS A 62 6.86 -0.47 -4.15
CA HIS A 62 8.31 -0.38 -4.26
C HIS A 62 8.88 0.82 -3.49
N GLY A 63 8.16 1.96 -3.48
CA GLY A 63 8.52 3.10 -2.65
C GLY A 63 8.49 2.75 -1.16
N MET A 64 7.43 2.08 -0.68
CA MET A 64 7.34 1.62 0.71
C MET A 64 8.40 0.56 1.06
N GLU A 65 8.71 -0.37 0.15
CA GLU A 65 9.80 -1.36 0.34
C GLU A 65 11.16 -0.67 0.46
N ALA A 66 11.42 0.38 -0.33
CA ALA A 66 12.66 1.14 -0.28
C ALA A 66 12.80 2.00 0.98
N CYS A 67 11.69 2.56 1.49
CA CYS A 67 11.67 3.39 2.69
C CYS A 67 11.54 2.59 4.00
N GLY A 68 10.94 1.40 3.96
CA GLY A 68 10.70 0.52 5.12
C GLY A 68 9.53 0.94 6.01
N ASN A 69 9.35 0.27 7.15
CA ASN A 69 8.40 0.60 8.22
C ASN A 69 6.90 0.58 7.85
N TYR A 70 6.50 -0.09 6.77
CA TYR A 70 5.10 -0.15 6.33
C TYR A 70 4.35 -1.36 6.87
N GLU A 71 5.03 -2.38 7.39
CA GLU A 71 4.48 -3.70 7.69
C GLU A 71 3.39 -3.64 8.76
N LYS A 72 3.61 -2.84 9.81
CA LYS A 72 2.61 -2.64 10.87
C LYS A 72 1.33 -2.00 10.32
N LYS A 73 1.46 -1.03 9.41
CA LYS A 73 0.30 -0.40 8.75
C LYS A 73 -0.36 -1.38 7.78
N LEU A 74 0.41 -2.15 7.02
CA LEU A 74 -0.11 -3.22 6.17
C LEU A 74 -1.01 -4.16 6.96
N LEU A 75 -0.57 -4.62 8.14
CA LEU A 75 -1.38 -5.49 8.99
C LEU A 75 -2.68 -4.80 9.45
N LEU A 76 -2.61 -3.53 9.86
CA LEU A 76 -3.78 -2.76 10.30
C LEU A 76 -4.81 -2.64 9.18
N TYR A 77 -4.39 -2.22 7.99
CA TYR A 77 -5.26 -1.96 6.85
C TYR A 77 -5.78 -3.26 6.21
N PHE A 78 -4.95 -4.30 6.11
CA PHE A 78 -5.38 -5.62 5.65
C PHE A 78 -6.52 -6.19 6.51
N ARG A 79 -6.45 -6.03 7.84
CA ARG A 79 -7.50 -6.50 8.75
C ARG A 79 -8.81 -5.73 8.62
N ARG A 80 -8.76 -4.48 8.17
CA ARG A 80 -9.95 -3.65 7.95
C ARG A 80 -10.62 -4.02 6.64
N THR A 81 -9.84 -4.02 5.55
CA THR A 81 -10.30 -4.37 4.21
C THR A 81 -9.18 -5.14 3.50
N PRO A 82 -9.24 -6.49 3.48
CA PRO A 82 -8.36 -7.27 2.63
C PRO A 82 -8.55 -6.87 1.17
N GLY A 83 -7.45 -6.68 0.44
CA GLY A 83 -7.48 -6.31 -0.97
C GLY A 83 -6.37 -7.02 -1.75
N LEU A 84 -6.44 -6.93 -3.07
CA LEU A 84 -5.47 -7.49 -4.01
C LEU A 84 -4.04 -7.08 -3.61
N MET A 85 -3.84 -5.77 -3.43
CA MET A 85 -2.51 -5.22 -3.19
C MET A 85 -1.96 -5.61 -1.81
N THR A 86 -2.75 -5.45 -0.74
CA THR A 86 -2.33 -5.82 0.62
C THR A 86 -2.09 -7.33 0.77
N THR A 87 -2.88 -8.17 0.08
CA THR A 87 -2.64 -9.62 0.02
C THR A 87 -1.33 -9.96 -0.70
N ALA A 88 -1.05 -9.30 -1.83
CA ALA A 88 0.20 -9.49 -2.57
C ALA A 88 1.42 -9.07 -1.74
N MET A 89 1.32 -7.97 -0.99
CA MET A 89 2.37 -7.51 -0.07
C MET A 89 2.66 -8.54 1.02
N LEU A 90 1.62 -9.06 1.71
CA LEU A 90 1.79 -10.10 2.73
C LEU A 90 2.45 -11.36 2.16
N ARG A 91 2.04 -11.79 0.96
CA ARG A 91 2.68 -12.94 0.28
C ARG A 91 4.14 -12.68 -0.04
N ARG A 92 4.50 -11.48 -0.49
CA ARG A 92 5.90 -11.11 -0.76
C ARG A 92 6.76 -11.15 0.51
N ILE A 93 6.27 -10.57 1.60
CA ILE A 93 6.93 -10.64 2.92
C ILE A 93 7.09 -12.09 3.37
N TYR A 94 6.05 -12.91 3.25
CA TYR A 94 6.13 -14.33 3.60
C TYR A 94 7.19 -15.09 2.79
N ASN A 95 7.25 -14.80 1.49
CA ASN A 95 8.16 -15.44 0.55
C ASN A 95 9.60 -14.94 0.68
N SER A 96 9.85 -13.75 1.23
CA SER A 96 11.19 -13.25 1.54
C SER A 96 11.80 -13.91 2.78
N GLY A 97 11.02 -14.67 3.54
CA GLY A 97 11.46 -15.44 4.71
C GLY A 97 10.90 -14.92 6.03
N GLN A 98 10.35 -13.72 6.07
CA GLN A 98 9.68 -13.18 7.27
C GLN A 98 8.34 -13.90 7.49
N LYS A 99 8.12 -14.43 8.70
CA LYS A 99 6.95 -15.28 9.00
C LYS A 99 5.87 -14.60 9.81
N ASP A 100 6.20 -13.50 10.47
CA ASP A 100 5.28 -12.70 11.26
C ASP A 100 5.47 -11.19 11.05
N ILE A 101 4.43 -10.43 11.35
CA ILE A 101 4.46 -8.97 11.48
C ILE A 101 3.91 -8.65 12.86
N GLU A 102 4.72 -7.98 13.69
CA GLU A 102 4.36 -7.64 15.08
C GLU A 102 3.89 -8.88 15.88
N GLY A 103 4.54 -10.04 15.67
CA GLY A 103 4.18 -11.30 16.33
C GLY A 103 2.95 -12.01 15.78
N PHE A 104 2.30 -11.47 14.73
CA PHE A 104 1.18 -12.14 14.07
C PHE A 104 1.65 -12.97 12.86
N PRO A 105 1.41 -14.29 12.85
CA PRO A 105 1.81 -15.15 11.73
C PRO A 105 1.11 -14.75 10.41
N ILE A 106 1.90 -14.57 9.35
CA ILE A 106 1.40 -14.09 8.05
C ILE A 106 0.61 -15.19 7.31
N ASP A 107 0.99 -16.45 7.45
CA ASP A 107 0.28 -17.60 6.85
C ASP A 107 -1.19 -17.65 7.28
N ARG A 108 -1.47 -17.38 8.56
CA ARG A 108 -2.83 -17.28 9.11
C ARG A 108 -3.66 -16.17 8.48
N LEU A 109 -3.05 -15.12 7.94
CA LEU A 109 -3.76 -14.02 7.27
C LEU A 109 -4.12 -14.39 5.83
N ILE A 110 -3.20 -15.04 5.12
CA ILE A 110 -3.35 -15.36 3.69
C ILE A 110 -4.24 -16.60 3.48
N GLU A 111 -4.23 -17.55 4.42
CA GLU A 111 -5.09 -18.76 4.36
C GLU A 111 -6.59 -18.45 4.44
N ILE A 112 -6.99 -17.36 5.11
CA ILE A 112 -8.40 -16.96 5.25
C ILE A 112 -9.04 -16.54 3.90
N GLN A 113 -8.23 -16.25 2.89
CA GLN A 113 -8.68 -15.74 1.58
C GLN A 113 -8.84 -16.85 0.51
N LYS A 114 -8.74 -18.14 0.87
CA LYS A 114 -9.01 -19.27 -0.02
C LYS A 114 -10.43 -19.80 0.19
#